data_AF-A0A0D6QMG7-F1
#
_entry.id   AF-A0A0D6QMG7-F1
#
_cell.length_a   1.000
_cell.length_b   1.000
_cell.length_c   1.000
_cell.angle_alpha   90.00
_cell.angle_beta   90.00
_cell.angle_gamma   90.00
#
_symmetry.space_group_name_H-M   'P 1'
#
loop_
_entity.id
_entity.type
_entity.pdbx_description
1 polymer ?
#
loop_
_entity_poly.entity_id
_entity_poly.type
_entity_poly.pdbx_seq_one_letter_code
_entity_poly.pdbx_strand_id
1 'polypeptide(L)'
;MGGDRPRALAAFAAAAATDVLDGLVARALRQRTRLGAFLDPIADKFLAACALVALAATGRLPAWLPALVVARDLAQLAGAAFLRTVHRVIPVAPTRIGKYATFALAATVLTALAGDYGGYPRHAVEPYVAALGLLAALCVTVSFAQYFLFFLRAARAPGR
;
A
#
# COMPACT_ATOMS: atom_id res chain seq x y z
N MET A 1 -6.28 -14.01 29.13
CA MET A 1 -5.49 -14.11 27.87
C MET A 1 -5.52 -12.76 27.13
N GLY A 2 -4.80 -11.74 27.60
CA GLY A 2 -4.99 -10.36 27.09
C GLY A 2 -3.81 -9.39 27.23
N GLY A 3 -2.56 -9.88 27.17
CA GLY A 3 -1.37 -9.07 27.45
C GLY A 3 -0.49 -8.69 26.24
N ASP A 4 -0.69 -9.30 25.07
CA ASP A 4 0.35 -9.29 24.02
C ASP A 4 0.13 -8.28 22.89
N ARG A 5 -1.05 -7.65 22.82
CA ARG A 5 -1.41 -6.65 21.80
C ARG A 5 -0.46 -5.44 21.75
N PRO A 6 -0.08 -4.80 22.87
CA PRO A 6 0.82 -3.65 22.83
C PRO A 6 2.28 -4.03 22.50
N ARG A 7 2.71 -5.24 22.86
CA ARG A 7 4.08 -5.74 22.59
C ARG A 7 4.26 -6.08 21.12
N ALA A 8 3.27 -6.71 20.50
CA ALA A 8 3.26 -6.98 19.07
C ALA A 8 3.24 -5.68 18.25
N LEU A 9 2.48 -4.68 18.69
CA LEU A 9 2.44 -3.35 18.07
C LEU A 9 3.77 -2.59 18.22
N ALA A 10 4.42 -2.66 19.38
CA ALA A 10 5.73 -2.05 19.59
C ALA A 10 6.82 -2.71 18.73
N ALA A 11 6.83 -4.04 18.63
CA ALA A 11 7.75 -4.76 17.74
C ALA A 11 7.53 -4.39 16.27
N PHE A 12 6.26 -4.23 15.87
CA PHE A 12 5.89 -3.84 14.53
C PHE A 12 6.29 -2.38 14.20
N ALA A 13 6.03 -1.45 15.12
CA ALA A 13 6.43 -0.06 14.96
C ALA A 13 7.97 0.10 14.91
N ALA A 14 8.70 -0.68 15.72
CA ALA A 14 10.16 -0.73 15.66
C ALA A 14 10.66 -1.26 14.31
N ALA A 15 10.10 -2.37 13.83
CA ALA A 15 10.47 -2.94 12.53
C ALA A 15 10.17 -1.98 11.36
N ALA A 16 8.99 -1.33 11.37
CA ALA A 16 8.63 -0.33 10.35
C ALA A 16 9.54 0.90 10.38
N ALA A 17 9.98 1.35 11.56
CA ALA A 17 10.91 2.47 11.71
C ALA A 17 12.31 2.13 11.19
N THR A 18 12.80 0.91 11.45
CA THR A 18 14.10 0.43 10.94
C THR A 18 14.09 0.33 9.41
N ASP A 19 13.01 -0.16 8.80
CA ASP A 19 12.91 -0.33 7.35
C ASP A 19 12.86 1.03 6.60
N VAL A 20 12.19 2.03 7.20
CA VAL A 20 12.21 3.42 6.70
C VAL A 20 13.61 4.03 6.77
N LEU A 21 14.33 3.79 7.87
CA LEU A 21 15.68 4.29 8.06
C LEU A 21 16.65 3.66 7.07
N ASP A 22 16.57 2.35 6.83
CA ASP A 22 17.43 1.65 5.88
C ASP A 22 17.13 2.09 4.43
N GLY A 23 15.86 2.33 4.09
CA GLY A 23 15.45 2.89 2.80
C GLY A 23 15.93 4.33 2.57
N LEU A 24 15.94 5.17 3.62
CA LEU A 24 16.47 6.54 3.56
C LEU A 24 17.99 6.57 3.39
N VAL A 25 18.71 5.71 4.11
CA VAL A 25 20.17 5.58 4.00
C VAL A 25 20.56 5.06 2.61
N ALA A 26 19.82 4.09 2.06
CA ALA A 26 20.05 3.59 0.70
C ALA A 26 19.83 4.66 -0.39
N ARG A 27 18.82 5.54 -0.24
CA ARG A 27 18.57 6.66 -1.16
C ARG A 27 19.62 7.77 -1.04
N ALA A 28 20.12 8.05 0.17
CA ALA A 28 21.15 9.06 0.41
C ALA A 28 22.53 8.66 -0.16
N LEU A 29 22.84 7.37 -0.18
CA LEU A 29 24.15 6.85 -0.61
C LEU A 29 24.31 6.67 -2.13
N ARG A 30 23.29 6.99 -2.95
CA ARG A 30 23.31 6.91 -4.44
C ARG A 30 23.79 5.56 -5.02
N GLN A 31 23.81 4.49 -4.24
CA GLN A 31 24.10 3.14 -4.72
C GLN A 31 22.83 2.47 -5.28
N ARG A 32 22.30 3.01 -6.39
CA ARG A 32 21.19 2.38 -7.11
C ARG A 32 21.70 1.26 -8.00
N THR A 33 21.75 0.05 -7.47
CA THR A 33 21.94 -1.17 -8.27
C THR A 33 20.65 -1.53 -9.03
N ARG A 34 20.74 -2.28 -10.15
CA ARG A 34 19.54 -2.76 -10.88
C ARG A 34 18.60 -3.58 -9.99
N LEU A 35 19.16 -4.30 -9.01
CA LEU A 35 18.42 -4.99 -7.95
C LEU A 35 17.71 -4.00 -7.01
N GLY A 36 18.41 -2.97 -6.54
CA GLY A 36 17.84 -1.91 -5.71
C GLY A 36 16.65 -1.20 -6.38
N ALA A 37 16.72 -0.93 -7.68
CA ALA A 37 15.61 -0.31 -8.43
C ALA A 37 14.35 -1.19 -8.53
N PHE A 38 14.49 -2.52 -8.43
CA PHE A 38 13.36 -3.46 -8.39
C PHE A 38 12.84 -3.68 -6.95
N LEU A 39 13.72 -3.58 -5.95
CA LEU A 39 13.39 -3.72 -4.53
C LEU A 39 12.70 -2.47 -3.96
N ASP A 40 13.07 -1.25 -4.40
CA ASP A 40 12.53 0.05 -3.92
C ASP A 40 10.98 0.07 -3.92
N PRO A 41 10.29 -0.30 -5.02
CA PRO A 41 8.82 -0.28 -5.08
C PRO A 41 8.15 -1.39 -4.27
N ILE A 42 8.86 -2.50 -4.01
CA ILE A 42 8.35 -3.61 -3.19
C ILE A 42 8.42 -3.23 -1.72
N ALA A 43 9.53 -2.63 -1.29
CA ALA A 43 9.69 -2.09 0.06
C ALA A 43 8.66 -0.98 0.34
N ASP A 44 8.48 -0.03 -0.58
CA ASP A 44 7.47 1.03 -0.44
C ASP A 44 6.05 0.47 -0.26
N LYS A 45 5.68 -0.59 -0.99
CA LYS A 45 4.39 -1.28 -0.83
C LYS A 45 4.28 -2.03 0.48
N PHE A 46 5.34 -2.72 0.89
CA PHE A 46 5.37 -3.49 2.12
C PHE A 46 5.24 -2.59 3.34
N LEU A 47 5.99 -1.49 3.38
CA LEU A 47 5.90 -0.46 4.41
C LEU A 47 4.50 0.14 4.50
N ALA A 48 3.88 0.50 3.37
CA ALA A 48 2.54 1.06 3.35
C ALA A 48 1.48 0.04 3.84
N ALA A 49 1.57 -1.21 3.40
CA ALA A 49 0.72 -2.30 3.89
C ALA A 49 0.89 -2.49 5.40
N CYS A 50 2.13 -2.45 5.87
CA CYS A 50 2.44 -2.57 7.27
C CYS A 50 1.79 -1.44 8.10
N ALA A 51 1.98 -0.18 7.70
CA ALA A 51 1.38 0.97 8.39
C ALA A 51 -0.15 0.87 8.50
N LEU A 52 -0.82 0.44 7.42
CA LEU A 52 -2.28 0.26 7.41
C LEU A 52 -2.73 -0.87 8.34
N VAL A 53 -2.00 -1.99 8.36
CA VAL A 53 -2.30 -3.13 9.25
C VAL A 53 -2.11 -2.74 10.72
N ALA A 54 -1.06 -1.99 11.07
CA ALA A 54 -0.87 -1.49 12.43
C ALA A 54 -1.97 -0.52 12.87
N LEU A 55 -2.36 0.40 11.99
CA LEU A 55 -3.46 1.32 12.27
C LEU A 55 -4.80 0.58 12.42
N ALA A 56 -5.02 -0.51 11.68
CA ALA A 56 -6.19 -1.34 11.87
C ALA A 56 -6.14 -2.14 13.18
N ALA A 57 -4.97 -2.67 13.56
CA ALA A 57 -4.78 -3.41 14.81
C ALA A 57 -4.99 -2.54 16.06
N THR A 58 -4.76 -1.23 15.96
CA THR A 58 -5.05 -0.24 17.01
C THR A 58 -6.50 0.28 16.99
N GLY A 59 -7.33 -0.24 16.09
CA GLY A 59 -8.73 0.18 15.92
C GLY A 59 -8.89 1.57 15.31
N ARG A 60 -7.84 2.13 14.68
CA ARG A 60 -7.89 3.45 14.03
C ARG A 60 -8.32 3.40 12.58
N LEU A 61 -8.17 2.23 11.96
CA LEU A 61 -8.72 1.94 10.65
C LEU A 61 -9.57 0.67 10.73
N PRO A 62 -10.63 0.57 9.93
CA PRO A 62 -11.37 -0.67 9.82
C PRO A 62 -10.52 -1.70 9.07
N ALA A 63 -10.48 -2.94 9.57
CA ALA A 63 -9.59 -4.00 9.06
C ALA A 63 -9.84 -4.37 7.58
N TRP A 64 -11.01 -4.06 7.03
CA TRP A 64 -11.30 -4.29 5.62
C TRP A 64 -10.44 -3.43 4.69
N LEU A 65 -9.98 -2.24 5.12
CA LEU A 65 -9.21 -1.32 4.30
C LEU A 65 -7.79 -1.87 3.98
N PRO A 66 -6.96 -2.26 4.96
CA PRO A 66 -5.69 -2.92 4.66
C PRO A 66 -5.88 -4.24 3.91
N ALA A 67 -6.91 -5.03 4.24
CA ALA A 67 -7.19 -6.28 3.53
C ALA A 67 -7.46 -6.04 2.02
N LEU A 68 -8.24 -5.00 1.69
CA LEU A 68 -8.50 -4.59 0.30
C LEU A 68 -7.22 -4.19 -0.43
N VAL A 69 -6.36 -3.39 0.20
CA VAL A 69 -5.11 -2.91 -0.40
C VAL A 69 -4.16 -4.07 -0.67
N VAL A 70 -3.97 -4.97 0.31
CA VAL A 70 -3.11 -6.15 0.17
C VAL A 70 -3.64 -7.10 -0.89
N ALA A 71 -4.94 -7.40 -0.88
CA ALA A 71 -5.56 -8.27 -1.88
C ALA A 71 -5.39 -7.72 -3.31
N ARG A 72 -5.59 -6.41 -3.49
CA ARG A 72 -5.39 -5.72 -4.76
C ARG A 72 -3.95 -5.83 -5.25
N ASP A 73 -2.97 -5.60 -4.38
CA ASP A 73 -1.56 -5.65 -4.75
C ASP A 73 -1.11 -7.07 -5.12
N LEU A 74 -1.55 -8.09 -4.37
CA LEU A 74 -1.32 -9.49 -4.70
C LEU A 74 -1.95 -9.88 -6.04
N ALA A 75 -3.19 -9.45 -6.29
CA ALA A 75 -3.88 -9.74 -7.55
C ALA A 75 -3.18 -9.07 -8.75
N GLN A 76 -2.67 -7.85 -8.60
CA GLN A 76 -1.88 -7.19 -9.65
C GLN A 76 -0.53 -7.88 -9.90
N LEU A 77 0.15 -8.32 -8.84
CA LEU A 77 1.39 -9.10 -8.95
C LEU A 77 1.15 -10.43 -9.67
N ALA A 78 0.12 -11.17 -9.27
CA ALA A 78 -0.25 -12.44 -9.88
C ALA A 78 -0.66 -12.27 -11.36
N GLY A 79 -1.47 -11.25 -11.67
CA GLY A 79 -1.83 -10.92 -13.04
C GLY A 79 -0.64 -10.52 -13.89
N ALA A 80 0.26 -9.69 -13.37
CA ALA A 80 1.48 -9.32 -14.09
C ALA A 80 2.38 -10.53 -14.38
N ALA A 81 2.53 -11.45 -13.41
CA ALA A 81 3.30 -12.68 -13.57
C ALA A 81 2.68 -13.60 -14.63
N PHE A 82 1.35 -13.78 -14.61
CA PHE A 82 0.64 -14.61 -15.59
C PHE A 82 0.73 -14.06 -17.02
N LEU A 83 0.57 -12.74 -17.23
CA LEU A 83 0.71 -12.15 -18.57
C LEU A 83 2.12 -12.30 -19.12
N ARG A 84 3.12 -12.20 -18.24
CA ARG A 84 4.53 -12.38 -18.62
C ARG A 84 4.80 -13.81 -19.08
N THR A 85 4.20 -14.82 -18.45
CA THR A 85 4.38 -16.22 -18.85
C THR A 85 3.65 -16.56 -20.15
N VAL A 86 2.44 -16.04 -20.35
CA VAL A 86 1.60 -16.40 -21.51
C VAL A 86 1.90 -15.57 -22.77
N HIS A 87 2.06 -14.24 -22.64
CA HIS A 87 2.11 -13.34 -23.80
C HIS A 87 3.41 -12.52 -23.93
N ARG A 88 4.37 -12.64 -23.00
CA ARG A 88 5.58 -11.79 -22.91
C ARG A 88 5.29 -10.27 -22.92
N VAL A 89 4.03 -9.87 -22.77
CA VAL A 89 3.61 -8.46 -22.68
C VAL A 89 3.92 -7.98 -21.28
N ILE A 90 4.76 -6.95 -21.19
CA ILE A 90 4.98 -6.24 -19.92
C ILE A 90 3.78 -5.32 -19.71
N PRO A 91 3.04 -5.44 -18.59
CA PRO A 91 1.86 -4.62 -18.37
C PRO A 91 2.18 -3.13 -18.35
N VAL A 92 1.29 -2.39 -18.98
CA VAL A 92 1.35 -0.99 -19.37
C VAL A 92 1.48 -0.04 -18.17
N ALA A 93 2.06 1.14 -18.48
CA ALA A 93 2.34 2.28 -17.62
C ALA A 93 1.29 2.57 -16.53
N PRO A 94 1.74 3.08 -15.35
CA PRO A 94 0.87 3.32 -14.21
C PRO A 94 -0.28 4.27 -14.54
N THR A 95 -1.52 3.81 -14.35
CA THR A 95 -2.73 4.63 -14.47
C THR A 95 -2.69 5.81 -13.48
N ARG A 96 -3.08 7.01 -13.91
CA ARG A 96 -3.12 8.22 -13.05
C ARG A 96 -3.93 8.00 -11.77
N ILE A 97 -5.00 7.21 -11.84
CA ILE A 97 -5.85 6.82 -10.69
C ILE A 97 -5.09 6.03 -9.64
N GLY A 98 -4.15 5.17 -10.04
CA GLY A 98 -3.29 4.45 -9.12
C GLY A 98 -2.38 5.38 -8.29
N LYS A 99 -1.94 6.51 -8.87
CA LYS A 99 -1.17 7.52 -8.12
C LYS A 99 -2.03 8.24 -7.08
N TYR A 100 -3.27 8.61 -7.44
CA TYR A 100 -4.21 9.22 -6.50
C TYR A 100 -4.56 8.27 -5.35
N ALA A 101 -4.69 6.97 -5.63
CA ALA A 101 -4.90 5.94 -4.60
C ALA A 101 -3.76 5.93 -3.57
N THR A 102 -2.50 5.91 -4.02
CA THR A 102 -1.34 5.94 -3.13
C THR A 102 -1.28 7.23 -2.31
N PHE A 103 -1.58 8.38 -2.93
CA PHE A 103 -1.63 9.65 -2.22
C PHE A 103 -2.71 9.67 -1.13
N ALA A 104 -3.92 9.18 -1.44
CA ALA A 104 -5.02 9.08 -0.48
C ALA A 104 -4.69 8.13 0.68
N LEU A 105 -4.02 6.99 0.41
CA LEU A 105 -3.54 6.08 1.46
C LEU A 105 -2.49 6.75 2.35
N ALA A 106 -1.50 7.43 1.76
CA ALA A 106 -0.49 8.15 2.52
C ALA A 106 -1.12 9.26 3.39
N ALA A 107 -2.06 10.03 2.84
CA ALA A 107 -2.81 11.04 3.59
C ALA A 107 -3.60 10.41 4.75
N THR A 108 -4.26 9.27 4.53
CA THR A 108 -4.98 8.53 5.58
C THR A 108 -4.06 8.16 6.74
N VAL A 109 -2.88 7.60 6.43
CA VAL A 109 -1.87 7.22 7.43
C VAL A 109 -1.35 8.44 8.18
N LEU A 110 -0.99 9.52 7.48
CA LEU A 110 -0.47 10.74 8.08
C LEU A 110 -1.51 11.43 8.99
N THR A 111 -2.76 11.51 8.56
CA THR A 111 -3.84 12.09 9.36
C THR A 111 -4.13 11.24 10.60
N ALA A 112 -4.09 9.91 10.49
CA ALA A 112 -4.25 9.02 11.63
C ALA A 112 -3.10 9.17 12.64
N LEU A 113 -1.85 9.31 12.19
CA LEU A 113 -0.70 9.55 13.04
C LEU A 113 -0.71 10.95 13.68
N ALA A 114 -1.13 11.98 12.93
CA ALA A 114 -1.26 13.34 13.45
C ALA A 114 -2.29 13.42 14.59
N GLY A 115 -3.35 12.61 14.54
CA GLY A 115 -4.30 12.49 15.66
C GLY A 115 -3.70 11.84 16.91
N ASP A 116 -2.69 11.00 16.77
CA ASP A 116 -2.08 10.27 17.89
C ASP A 116 -0.92 11.01 18.54
N TYR A 117 -0.12 11.71 17.73
CA TYR A 117 1.07 12.44 18.20
C TYR A 117 0.87 13.95 18.28
N GLY A 118 -0.12 14.50 17.58
CA GLY A 118 -0.38 15.95 17.53
C GLY A 118 -1.20 16.49 18.70
N GLY A 119 -1.60 15.65 19.66
CA GLY A 119 -2.40 16.05 20.82
C GLY A 119 -3.85 16.43 20.48
N TYR A 120 -4.31 16.18 19.25
CA TYR A 120 -5.69 16.42 18.85
C TYR A 120 -6.61 15.34 19.42
N PRO A 121 -7.81 15.68 19.89
CA PRO A 121 -8.76 14.69 20.36
C PRO A 121 -9.25 13.82 19.20
N ARG A 122 -9.34 12.50 19.40
CA ARG A 122 -9.64 11.50 18.35
C ARG A 122 -10.85 11.86 17.48
N HIS A 123 -11.94 12.33 18.09
CA HIS A 123 -13.17 12.69 17.38
C HIS A 123 -13.01 13.83 16.38
N ALA A 124 -12.01 14.70 16.54
CA ALA A 124 -11.73 15.78 15.59
C ALA A 124 -11.05 15.26 14.32
N VAL A 125 -10.36 14.12 14.39
CA VAL A 125 -9.51 13.58 13.32
C VAL A 125 -10.15 12.37 12.63
N GLU A 126 -10.93 11.60 13.36
CA GLU A 126 -11.66 10.41 12.90
C GLU A 126 -12.47 10.60 11.61
N PRO A 127 -13.29 11.67 11.42
CA PRO A 127 -14.05 11.83 10.18
C PRO A 127 -13.14 12.04 8.96
N TYR A 128 -11.99 12.70 9.13
CA TYR A 128 -11.02 12.89 8.04
C TYR A 128 -10.30 11.58 7.70
N VAL A 129 -9.91 10.80 8.70
CA VAL A 129 -9.33 9.47 8.50
C VAL A 129 -10.32 8.55 7.76
N ALA A 130 -11.59 8.56 8.16
CA ALA A 130 -12.63 7.79 7.51
C ALA A 130 -12.88 8.24 6.06
N ALA A 131 -12.99 9.55 5.81
CA ALA A 131 -13.21 10.10 4.47
C ALA A 131 -12.03 9.79 3.53
N LEU A 132 -10.79 10.00 3.99
CA LEU A 132 -9.58 9.69 3.23
C LEU A 132 -9.43 8.19 2.99
N GLY A 133 -9.76 7.35 3.99
CA GLY A 133 -9.74 5.90 3.86
C GLY A 133 -10.75 5.39 2.84
N LEU A 134 -11.97 5.94 2.82
CA LEU A 134 -13.00 5.61 1.83
C LEU A 134 -12.60 6.08 0.42
N LEU A 135 -12.05 7.29 0.30
CA LEU A 135 -11.52 7.80 -0.97
C LEU A 135 -10.40 6.90 -1.49
N ALA A 136 -9.47 6.51 -0.62
CA ALA A 136 -8.40 5.58 -0.93
C ALA A 136 -8.97 4.24 -1.41
N ALA A 137 -9.93 3.66 -0.69
CA ALA A 137 -10.60 2.42 -1.07
C ALA A 137 -11.25 2.51 -2.45
N LEU A 138 -11.95 3.62 -2.73
CA LEU A 138 -12.57 3.87 -4.03
C LEU A 138 -11.51 3.93 -5.14
N CYS A 139 -10.46 4.73 -4.96
CA CYS A 139 -9.38 4.85 -5.95
C CYS A 139 -8.64 3.52 -6.18
N VAL A 140 -8.39 2.74 -5.12
CA VAL A 140 -7.78 1.40 -5.19
C VAL A 140 -8.67 0.46 -5.99
N THR A 141 -9.97 0.44 -5.70
CA THR A 141 -10.95 -0.43 -6.36
C THR A 141 -11.10 -0.09 -7.84
N VAL A 142 -11.19 1.20 -8.18
CA VAL A 142 -11.26 1.67 -9.58
C VAL A 142 -9.95 1.33 -10.32
N SER A 143 -8.79 1.59 -9.70
CA SER A 143 -7.50 1.22 -10.29
C SER A 143 -7.38 -0.28 -10.50
N PHE A 144 -7.87 -1.09 -9.56
CA PHE A 144 -7.91 -2.54 -9.69
C PHE A 144 -8.77 -2.99 -10.86
N ALA A 145 -10.00 -2.48 -10.96
CA ALA A 145 -10.91 -2.80 -12.06
C ALA A 145 -10.30 -2.43 -13.42
N GLN A 146 -9.63 -1.28 -13.53
CA GLN A 146 -8.93 -0.86 -14.75
C GLN A 146 -7.82 -1.84 -15.15
N TYR A 147 -6.97 -2.23 -14.19
CA TYR A 147 -5.92 -3.21 -14.42
C TYR A 147 -6.48 -4.59 -14.76
N PHE A 148 -7.56 -4.99 -14.09
CA PHE A 148 -8.20 -6.28 -14.32
C PHE A 148 -8.86 -6.36 -15.70
N LEU A 149 -9.55 -5.30 -16.14
CA LEU A 149 -10.11 -5.21 -17.49
C LEU A 149 -9.01 -5.18 -18.56
N PHE A 150 -7.91 -4.48 -18.31
CA PHE A 150 -6.74 -4.51 -19.20
C PHE A 150 -6.19 -5.93 -19.32
N PHE A 151 -6.02 -6.63 -18.20
CA PHE A 151 -5.57 -8.01 -18.15
C PHE A 151 -6.49 -8.94 -18.95
N LEU A 152 -7.81 -8.84 -18.77
CA LEU A 152 -8.79 -9.63 -19.53
C LEU A 152 -8.74 -9.35 -21.03
N ARG A 153 -8.55 -8.09 -21.44
CA ARG A 153 -8.40 -7.72 -22.85
C ARG A 153 -7.11 -8.28 -23.45
N ALA A 154 -6.01 -8.18 -22.71
CA ALA A 154 -4.71 -8.69 -23.14
C ALA A 154 -4.72 -10.22 -23.28
N ALA A 155 -5.36 -10.94 -22.36
CA ALA A 155 -5.51 -12.40 -22.43
C ALA A 155 -6.39 -12.88 -23.60
N ARG A 156 -7.30 -12.01 -24.10
CA ARG A 156 -8.17 -12.31 -25.26
C ARG A 156 -7.56 -11.89 -26.60
N ALA A 157 -6.48 -11.12 -26.60
CA ALA A 157 -5.83 -10.72 -27.84
C ALA A 157 -5.04 -11.92 -28.40
N PRO A 158 -5.31 -12.38 -29.64
CA PRO A 158 -4.53 -13.45 -30.25
C PRO A 158 -3.06 -13.03 -30.34
N GLY A 159 -2.17 -13.92 -29.89
CA GLY A 159 -0.73 -13.68 -29.89
C GLY A 159 -0.24 -13.31 -31.28
N ARG A 160 0.39 -12.15 -31.41
CA ARG A 160 1.22 -11.77 -32.54
C ARG A 160 2.67 -12.09 -32.23
#